data_AF-A0A0K8MEL0-F1
#
_entry.id   AF-A0A0K8MEL0-F1
#
_cell.length_a   1.000
_cell.length_b   1.000
_cell.length_c   1.000
_cell.angle_alpha   90.00
_cell.angle_beta   90.00
_cell.angle_gamma   90.00
#
_symmetry.space_group_name_H-M   'P 1'
#
loop_
_entity.id
_entity.type
_entity.pdbx_description
1 polymer ?
#
loop_
_entity_poly.entity_id
_entity_poly.type
_entity_poly.pdbx_seq_one_letter_code
_entity_poly.pdbx_strand_id
1 'polypeptide(L)'
;MGIYGRHVSSINSFREPRCVAGLPVWQKPEPLIIPSCLTCPEEIKAYVYLTTIDRAYAPQIKTACDFESHKQCEGILKQLIKKKVVKTKGDGLYSVKQEDS
;
A
#
# COMPACT_ATOMS: atom_id res chain seq x y z
N MET A 1 -39.46 29.35 -37.63
CA MET A 1 -38.94 30.70 -37.32
C MET A 1 -38.49 30.67 -35.87
N GLY A 2 -37.18 30.76 -35.61
CA GLY A 2 -36.61 30.64 -34.26
C GLY A 2 -35.31 29.82 -34.20
N ILE A 3 -34.25 30.34 -34.84
CA ILE A 3 -32.86 29.95 -34.63
C ILE A 3 -32.30 30.87 -33.53
N TYR A 4 -31.89 30.32 -32.40
CA TYR A 4 -30.90 30.93 -31.50
C TYR A 4 -29.75 29.94 -31.44
N GLY A 5 -28.64 30.25 -32.13
CA GLY A 5 -27.36 30.58 -31.49
C GLY A 5 -26.68 29.33 -30.91
N ARG A 6 -25.42 29.00 -31.17
CA ARG A 6 -24.33 29.72 -31.81
C ARG A 6 -23.25 28.67 -32.11
N HIS A 7 -22.71 28.74 -33.31
CA HIS A 7 -21.56 28.00 -33.79
C HIS A 7 -20.31 28.38 -32.98
N VAL A 8 -19.49 27.43 -32.54
CA VAL A 8 -18.02 27.46 -32.69
C VAL A 8 -17.40 26.08 -32.41
N SER A 9 -16.71 25.57 -33.44
CA SER A 9 -15.38 24.95 -33.45
C SER A 9 -15.12 23.71 -32.57
N SER A 10 -14.42 22.65 -32.98
CA SER A 10 -13.88 22.20 -34.25
C SER A 10 -13.23 20.84 -33.91
N ILE A 11 -13.58 19.80 -34.69
CA ILE A 11 -12.68 18.78 -35.25
C ILE A 11 -11.64 18.12 -34.31
N ASN A 12 -11.87 16.84 -33.96
CA ASN A 12 -10.89 15.77 -34.16
C ASN A 12 -11.62 14.42 -34.04
N SER A 13 -11.98 13.81 -35.16
CA SER A 13 -11.13 12.87 -35.91
C SER A 13 -11.20 11.47 -35.30
N PHE A 14 -12.21 10.73 -35.75
CA PHE A 14 -12.10 9.36 -36.25
C PHE A 14 -10.81 8.61 -35.88
N ARG A 15 -10.79 7.99 -34.70
CA ARG A 15 -9.98 6.78 -34.45
C ARG A 15 -10.92 5.71 -33.91
N GLU A 16 -11.07 4.68 -34.73
CA GLU A 16 -11.84 3.47 -34.54
C GLU A 16 -11.40 2.64 -33.30
N PRO A 17 -12.15 1.58 -32.94
CA PRO A 17 -12.39 1.14 -31.58
C PRO A 17 -11.21 0.36 -31.03
N ARG A 18 -10.93 0.54 -29.74
CA ARG A 18 -10.30 -0.51 -28.96
C ARG A 18 -11.24 -0.89 -27.84
N CYS A 19 -11.98 -1.97 -28.09
CA CYS A 19 -12.36 -2.89 -27.02
C CYS A 19 -11.06 -3.25 -26.28
N VAL A 20 -10.74 -2.51 -25.23
CA VAL A 20 -9.67 -2.91 -24.32
C VAL A 20 -10.28 -4.01 -23.47
N ALA A 21 -10.08 -5.25 -23.94
CA ALA A 21 -10.10 -6.43 -23.09
C ALA A 21 -9.00 -6.24 -22.04
N GLY A 22 -9.34 -5.51 -20.98
CA GLY A 22 -8.57 -5.38 -19.76
C GLY A 22 -9.49 -5.73 -18.63
N LEU A 23 -9.79 -7.03 -18.49
CA LEU A 23 -10.34 -7.56 -17.24
C LEU A 23 -9.51 -6.93 -16.11
N PRO A 24 -10.11 -6.22 -15.14
CA PRO A 24 -9.38 -5.85 -13.95
C PRO A 24 -8.92 -7.18 -13.38
N VAL A 25 -7.61 -7.44 -13.46
CA VAL A 25 -6.98 -8.56 -12.77
C VAL A 25 -7.49 -8.41 -11.34
N TRP A 26 -8.40 -9.29 -10.94
CA TRP A 26 -8.63 -9.61 -9.56
C TRP A 26 -7.25 -10.02 -9.07
N GLN A 27 -6.51 -9.05 -8.51
CA GLN A 27 -5.33 -9.32 -7.73
C GLN A 27 -5.86 -10.22 -6.64
N LYS A 28 -5.65 -11.53 -6.83
CA LYS A 28 -5.75 -12.50 -5.76
C LYS A 28 -4.97 -11.84 -4.62
N PRO A 29 -5.59 -11.54 -3.46
CA PRO A 29 -4.78 -11.26 -2.29
C PRO A 29 -3.92 -12.51 -2.13
N GLU A 30 -2.64 -12.40 -2.48
CA GLU A 30 -1.67 -13.44 -2.13
C GLU A 30 -1.89 -13.71 -0.64
N PRO A 31 -1.89 -14.99 -0.23
CA PRO A 31 -2.09 -15.32 1.16
C PRO A 31 -1.14 -14.44 1.96
N LEU A 32 -1.66 -13.67 2.91
CA LEU A 32 -0.86 -12.93 3.87
C LEU A 32 0.02 -13.97 4.57
N ILE A 33 1.21 -14.22 4.03
CA ILE A 33 2.20 -15.10 4.61
C ILE A 33 2.70 -14.32 5.81
N ILE A 34 2.00 -14.47 6.94
CA ILE A 34 2.50 -14.03 8.24
C ILE A 34 3.60 -15.04 8.56
N PRO A 35 4.88 -14.66 8.50
CA PRO A 35 5.94 -15.60 8.79
C PRO A 35 5.74 -16.16 10.21
N SER A 36 5.78 -17.48 10.37
CA SER A 36 5.49 -18.19 11.63
C SER A 36 6.43 -17.83 12.80
N CYS A 37 7.45 -17.01 12.54
CA CYS A 37 8.36 -16.42 13.52
C CYS A 37 7.81 -15.14 14.21
N LEU A 38 6.60 -14.70 13.85
CA LEU A 38 5.88 -13.63 14.54
C LEU A 38 4.96 -14.24 15.60
N THR A 39 5.48 -14.40 16.82
CA THR A 39 4.73 -14.94 17.96
C THR A 39 3.95 -13.87 18.72
N CYS A 40 4.23 -12.59 18.49
CA CYS A 40 3.59 -11.49 19.18
C CYS A 40 2.47 -10.87 18.34
N PRO A 41 1.24 -10.70 18.89
CA PRO A 41 0.11 -10.13 18.14
C PRO A 41 0.38 -8.70 17.67
N GLU A 42 1.20 -7.96 18.39
CA GLU A 42 1.60 -6.59 18.05
C GLU A 42 2.55 -6.52 16.86
N GLU A 43 3.50 -7.46 16.78
CA GLU A 43 4.38 -7.58 15.62
C GLU A 43 3.59 -7.95 14.36
N ILE A 44 2.59 -8.83 14.50
CA ILE A 44 1.68 -9.19 13.41
C ILE A 44 0.89 -7.97 12.95
N LYS A 45 0.31 -7.18 13.86
CA LYS A 45 -0.42 -5.95 13.50
C LYS A 45 0.46 -4.98 12.70
N ALA A 46 1.66 -4.68 13.20
CA ALA A 46 2.60 -3.80 12.51
C ALA A 46 3.03 -4.35 11.15
N TYR A 47 3.30 -5.65 11.06
CA TYR A 47 3.66 -6.32 9.82
C TYR A 47 2.52 -6.26 8.79
N VAL A 48 1.30 -6.65 9.17
CA VAL A 48 0.11 -6.62 8.30
C VAL A 48 -0.16 -5.20 7.78
N TYR A 49 -0.06 -4.20 8.67
CA TYR A 49 -0.22 -2.81 8.28
C TYR A 49 0.84 -2.38 7.25
N LEU A 50 2.11 -2.73 7.49
CA LEU A 50 3.20 -2.44 6.55
C LEU A 50 3.07 -3.21 5.23
N THR A 51 2.55 -4.43 5.23
CA THR A 51 2.25 -5.20 4.02
C THR A 51 1.13 -4.56 3.21
N THR A 52 0.15 -3.95 3.90
CA THR A 52 -1.00 -3.29 3.27
C THR A 52 -0.63 -1.92 2.68
N ILE A 53 0.19 -1.15 3.38
CA ILE A 53 0.51 0.25 3.04
C ILE A 53 1.83 0.36 2.24
N ASP A 54 2.58 -0.73 2.09
CA ASP A 54 3.95 -0.84 1.52
C ASP A 54 5.03 -0.12 2.34
N ARG A 55 4.75 1.12 2.78
CA ARG A 55 5.71 1.98 3.48
C ARG A 55 5.02 2.92 4.46
N ALA A 56 5.44 2.92 5.71
CA ALA A 56 4.90 3.84 6.71
C ALA A 56 5.97 4.31 7.68
N TYR A 57 5.75 5.50 8.27
CA TYR A 57 6.57 6.00 9.36
C TYR A 57 6.10 5.43 10.70
N ALA A 58 7.01 5.31 11.67
CA ALA A 58 6.69 4.86 13.03
C ALA A 58 5.44 5.50 13.66
N PRO A 59 5.21 6.83 13.60
CA PRO A 59 3.99 7.44 14.12
C PRO A 59 2.71 6.96 13.43
N GLN A 60 2.75 6.72 12.12
CA GLN A 60 1.57 6.21 11.38
C GLN A 60 1.25 4.78 11.79
N ILE A 61 2.27 3.94 11.93
CA ILE A 61 2.14 2.56 12.39
C ILE A 61 1.61 2.52 13.81
N LYS A 62 2.12 3.41 14.69
CA LYS A 62 1.63 3.57 16.06
C LYS A 62 0.14 3.87 16.10
N THR A 63 -0.30 4.87 15.33
CA THR A 63 -1.72 5.26 15.27
C THR A 63 -2.58 4.15 14.67
N ALA A 64 -2.12 3.51 13.60
CA ALA A 64 -2.90 2.48 12.92
C ALA A 64 -3.00 1.16 13.71
N CYS A 65 -1.95 0.80 14.44
CA CYS A 65 -1.91 -0.43 15.25
C CYS A 65 -2.39 -0.21 16.70
N ASP A 66 -2.75 1.02 17.04
CA ASP A 66 -3.17 1.46 18.38
C ASP A 66 -2.16 1.05 19.46
N PHE A 67 -0.87 1.34 19.23
CA PHE A 67 0.16 1.04 20.22
C PHE A 67 0.14 2.05 21.37
N GLU A 68 0.18 1.52 22.60
CA GLU A 68 0.10 2.29 23.84
C GLU A 68 1.21 3.34 23.94
N SER A 69 2.43 2.99 23.50
CA SER A 69 3.58 3.89 23.56
C SER A 69 4.39 3.95 22.26
N HIS A 70 4.99 5.11 21.98
CA HIS A 70 5.94 5.26 20.87
C HIS A 70 7.16 4.34 21.05
N LYS A 71 7.63 4.17 22.29
CA LYS A 71 8.75 3.26 22.61
C LYS A 71 8.42 1.80 22.29
N GLN A 72 7.18 1.39 22.56
CA GLN A 72 6.68 0.05 22.24
C GLN A 72 6.65 -0.17 20.73
N CYS A 73 6.09 0.79 19.98
CA CYS A 73 6.10 0.76 18.52
C CYS A 73 7.51 0.65 17.94
N GLU A 74 8.46 1.47 18.39
CA GLU A 74 9.84 1.39 17.91
C GLU A 74 10.52 0.07 18.31
N GLY A 75 10.22 -0.46 19.50
CA GLY A 75 10.70 -1.77 19.95
C GLY A 75 10.23 -2.90 19.02
N ILE A 76 8.95 -2.90 18.67
CA ILE A 76 8.33 -3.84 17.72
C ILE A 76 8.97 -3.69 16.33
N LEU A 77 9.12 -2.47 15.83
CA LEU A 77 9.74 -2.22 14.52
C LEU A 77 11.20 -2.69 14.49
N LYS A 78 11.96 -2.50 15.57
CA LYS A 78 13.32 -3.04 15.70
C LYS A 78 13.33 -4.57 15.74
N GLN A 79 12.35 -5.21 16.38
CA GLN A 79 12.20 -6.68 16.37
C GLN A 79 11.91 -7.20 14.95
N LEU A 80 11.00 -6.55 14.24
CA LEU A 80 10.68 -6.87 12.84
C LEU A 80 11.90 -6.69 11.92
N ILE A 81 12.71 -5.66 12.15
CA ILE A 81 13.99 -5.48 11.44
C ILE A 81 14.98 -6.60 11.78
N LYS A 82 15.11 -6.95 13.06
CA LYS A 82 15.99 -8.05 13.51
C LYS A 82 15.58 -9.40 12.91
N LYS A 83 14.28 -9.64 12.76
CA LYS A 83 13.71 -10.81 12.09
C LYS A 83 13.83 -10.76 10.56
N LYS A 84 14.40 -9.68 10.00
CA LYS A 84 14.60 -9.44 8.56
C LYS A 84 13.31 -9.37 7.74
N VAL A 85 12.16 -9.18 8.39
CA VAL A 85 10.85 -9.07 7.73
C VAL A 85 10.51 -7.64 7.34
N VAL A 86 11.08 -6.65 8.04
CA VAL A 86 10.93 -5.22 7.75
C VAL A 86 12.31 -4.61 7.59
N LYS A 87 12.43 -3.59 6.73
CA LYS A 87 13.63 -2.77 6.57
C LYS A 87 13.29 -1.31 6.83
N THR A 88 14.20 -0.60 7.50
CA THR A 88 14.13 0.85 7.62
C THR A 88 14.91 1.48 6.48
N LYS A 89 14.32 2.46 5.79
CA LYS A 89 15.03 3.38 4.91
C LYS A 89 15.57 4.53 5.75
N GLY A 90 16.71 5.11 5.35
CA GLY A 90 17.42 6.15 6.11
C GLY A 90 16.55 7.33 6.60
N ASP A 91 15.43 7.60 5.94
CA ASP A 91 14.40 8.57 6.32
C ASP A 91 13.51 8.19 7.52
N GLY A 92 13.74 7.06 8.19
CA GLY A 92 12.86 6.57 9.26
C GLY A 92 11.54 5.96 8.75
N LEU A 93 11.53 5.56 7.47
CA LEU A 93 10.43 4.92 6.78
C LEU A 93 10.60 3.40 6.84
N TYR A 94 9.59 2.69 7.32
CA TYR A 94 9.60 1.25 7.46
C TYR A 94 8.84 0.64 6.28
N SER A 95 9.42 -0.37 5.64
CA SER A 95 8.78 -1.15 4.58
C SER A 95 8.99 -2.64 4.83
N VAL A 96 8.00 -3.45 4.47
CA VAL A 96 8.18 -4.90 4.45
C VAL A 96 9.25 -5.25 3.42
N LYS A 97 10.17 -6.13 3.79
CA LYS A 97 11.05 -6.76 2.82
C LYS A 97 10.19 -7.81 2.12
N GLN A 98 9.55 -7.44 1.01
CA GLN A 98 9.03 -8.42 0.08
C GLN A 98 10.25 -9.19 -0.44
N GLU A 99 10.33 -10.48 -0.13
CA GLU A 99 11.23 -11.37 -0.85
C GLU A 99 10.70 -11.44 -2.28
N ASP A 100 11.49 -10.98 -3.25
CA ASP A 100 11.33 -11.25 -4.67
C ASP A 100 11.23 -12.78 -4.81
N SER A 101 10.01 -13.29 -5.01
CA SER A 101 9.77 -14.68 -5.38
C SER A 101 9.62 -14.81 -6.88
#